data_AF-A0A3D1BRB4-F1
#
_entry.id   AF-A0A3D1BRB4-F1
#
_cell.length_a   1.000
_cell.length_b   1.000
_cell.length_c   1.000
_cell.angle_alpha   90.00
_cell.angle_beta   90.00
_cell.angle_gamma   90.00
#
_symmetry.space_group_name_H-M   'P 1'
#
loop_
_entity.id
_entity.type
_entity.pdbx_description
1 polymer ?
#
loop_
_entity_poly.entity_id
_entity_poly.type
_entity_poly.pdbx_seq_one_letter_code
_entity_poly.pdbx_strand_id
1 'polypeptide(L)'
;MIIRYSYATKQMEPAETQAINDTVFCIRDKYVNAYVFKGYEGYIMIDAGIKGSRVIEEMDKLNIDPADILAVVLTHSDLDHSGGLDDSIPNFRFEDHRKA
;
A
#
# COMPACT_ATOMS: atom_id res chain seq x y z
N MET A 1 21.76 -18.33 -18.71
CA MET A 1 21.22 -17.02 -18.25
C MET A 1 19.80 -17.14 -17.69
N ILE A 2 18.88 -17.80 -18.39
CA ILE A 2 17.48 -18.02 -17.96
C ILE A 2 17.37 -18.69 -16.58
N ILE A 3 18.14 -19.75 -16.31
CA ILE A 3 18.13 -20.46 -15.01
C ILE A 3 18.51 -19.53 -13.84
N ARG A 4 19.44 -18.59 -14.06
CA ARG A 4 19.86 -17.62 -13.04
C ARG A 4 18.77 -16.57 -12.76
N TYR A 5 18.08 -16.09 -13.79
CA TYR A 5 16.98 -15.13 -13.64
C TYR A 5 15.81 -15.74 -12.86
N SER A 6 15.32 -16.90 -13.30
CA SER A 6 14.20 -17.58 -12.64
C SER A 6 14.51 -17.95 -11.20
N TYR A 7 15.76 -18.33 -10.89
CA TYR A 7 16.18 -18.59 -9.51
C TYR A 7 16.22 -17.31 -8.68
N ALA A 8 16.76 -16.21 -9.24
CA ALA A 8 16.89 -14.93 -8.54
C ALA A 8 15.54 -14.26 -8.24
N THR A 9 14.54 -14.43 -9.11
CA THR A 9 13.22 -13.80 -8.94
C THR A 9 12.19 -14.72 -8.28
N LYS A 10 12.56 -15.97 -7.93
CA LYS A 10 11.61 -16.97 -7.39
C LYS A 10 10.94 -16.54 -6.08
N GLN A 11 11.53 -15.59 -5.37
CA GLN A 11 11.02 -15.10 -4.08
C GLN A 11 10.66 -13.60 -4.14
N MET A 12 10.63 -13.01 -5.33
CA MET A 12 10.21 -11.63 -5.54
C MET A 12 8.69 -11.57 -5.71
N GLU A 13 7.99 -11.93 -4.64
CA GLU A 13 6.54 -11.85 -4.57
C GLU A 13 6.13 -10.91 -3.43
N PRO A 14 5.04 -10.14 -3.59
CA PRO A 14 4.49 -9.34 -2.51
C PRO A 14 4.12 -10.21 -1.32
N ALA A 15 4.27 -9.64 -0.12
CA ALA A 15 3.77 -10.28 1.08
C ALA A 15 2.24 -10.38 1.01
N GLU A 16 1.68 -11.44 1.60
CA GLU A 16 0.23 -11.59 1.71
C GLU A 16 -0.39 -10.51 2.59
N THR A 17 -1.68 -10.25 2.38
CA THR A 17 -2.46 -9.38 3.27
C THR A 17 -2.49 -10.00 4.67
N GLN A 18 -1.92 -9.31 5.65
CA GLN A 18 -1.84 -9.78 7.04
C GLN A 18 -1.47 -8.65 8.00
N ALA A 19 -1.77 -8.85 9.28
CA ALA A 19 -1.10 -8.12 10.34
C ALA A 19 0.35 -8.62 10.46
N ILE A 20 1.33 -7.72 10.32
CA ILE A 20 2.74 -8.03 10.59
C ILE A 20 2.97 -8.03 12.11
N ASN A 21 2.35 -7.07 12.80
CA ASN A 21 2.25 -7.00 14.26
C ASN A 21 1.02 -6.15 14.65
N ASP A 22 0.87 -5.83 15.93
CA ASP A 22 -0.29 -5.10 16.48
C ASP A 22 -0.51 -3.69 15.89
N THR A 23 0.50 -3.13 15.20
CA THR A 23 0.51 -1.76 14.70
C THR A 23 0.85 -1.63 13.22
N VAL A 24 1.26 -2.72 12.56
CA VAL A 24 1.70 -2.68 11.16
C VAL A 24 0.99 -3.78 10.37
N PHE A 25 0.40 -3.38 9.25
CA PHE A 25 -0.39 -4.25 8.39
C PHE A 25 0.13 -4.19 6.96
N CYS A 26 0.15 -5.34 6.32
CA CYS A 26 0.45 -5.49 4.90
C CYS A 26 -0.86 -5.65 4.13
N ILE A 27 -1.01 -4.89 3.05
CA ILE A 27 -2.12 -4.96 2.11
C ILE A 27 -1.55 -5.38 0.75
N ARG A 28 -2.04 -6.48 0.17
CA ARG A 28 -1.56 -6.97 -1.13
C ARG A 28 -2.47 -6.60 -2.29
N ASP A 29 -1.93 -5.86 -3.25
CA ASP A 29 -2.57 -5.67 -4.55
C ASP A 29 -1.74 -6.27 -5.68
N LYS A 30 -2.11 -7.50 -6.08
CA LYS A 30 -1.46 -8.29 -7.13
C LYS A 30 0.06 -8.46 -6.90
N TYR A 31 0.84 -7.54 -7.48
CA TYR A 31 2.29 -7.54 -7.58
C TYR A 31 2.95 -6.44 -6.73
N VAL A 32 2.17 -5.67 -5.97
CA VAL A 32 2.66 -4.64 -5.04
C VAL A 32 2.06 -4.84 -3.66
N ASN A 33 2.68 -4.20 -2.67
CA ASN A 33 2.12 -4.02 -1.34
C ASN A 33 1.86 -2.55 -1.06
N ALA A 34 0.83 -2.29 -0.27
CA ALA A 34 0.75 -1.09 0.54
C ALA A 34 0.90 -1.49 2.01
N TYR A 35 1.40 -0.56 2.84
CA TYR A 35 1.58 -0.81 4.27
C TYR A 35 0.79 0.19 5.08
N VAL A 36 0.07 -0.28 6.10
CA VAL A 36 -0.73 0.56 6.99
C VAL A 36 -0.12 0.54 8.38
N PHE A 37 0.09 1.72 8.95
CA PHE A 37 0.69 1.94 10.27
C PHE A 37 -0.34 2.56 11.19
N LYS A 38 -0.63 1.89 12.30
CA LYS A 38 -1.56 2.34 13.32
C LYS A 38 -0.93 3.40 14.21
N GLY A 39 -1.53 4.59 14.23
CA GLY A 39 -1.26 5.66 15.18
C GLY A 39 -2.31 5.73 16.29
N TYR A 40 -2.27 6.81 17.07
CA TYR A 40 -3.24 7.04 18.15
C TYR A 40 -4.62 7.50 17.65
N GLU A 41 -4.65 8.30 16.58
CA GLU A 41 -5.88 8.94 16.06
C GLU A 41 -6.41 8.30 14.76
N GLY A 42 -5.67 7.34 14.20
CA GLY A 42 -5.98 6.72 12.91
C GLY A 42 -4.76 6.03 12.33
N TYR A 43 -4.68 5.96 11.01
CA TYR A 43 -3.61 5.25 10.31
C TYR A 43 -2.85 6.14 9.32
N ILE A 44 -1.58 5.81 9.08
CA ILE A 44 -0.81 6.30 7.94
C ILE A 44 -0.59 5.13 7.00
N MET A 45 -0.75 5.37 5.70
CA MET A 45 -0.55 4.35 4.67
C MET A 45 0.67 4.71 3.81
N ILE A 46 1.46 3.71 3.44
CA ILE A 46 2.55 3.81 2.47
C ILE A 46 2.09 3.12 1.18
N ASP A 47 2.15 3.86 0.07
CA ASP A 47 1.55 3.52 -1.23
C ASP A 47 0.02 3.33 -1.19
N ALA A 48 -0.62 3.23 -2.35
CA ALA A 48 -2.06 3.08 -2.53
C ALA A 48 -2.46 1.87 -3.39
N GLY A 49 -1.49 1.05 -3.82
CA GLY A 49 -1.73 -0.08 -4.71
C GLY A 49 -2.14 0.33 -6.14
N ILE A 50 -2.55 -0.66 -6.93
CA ILE A 50 -2.93 -0.52 -8.34
C ILE A 50 -4.41 -0.15 -8.48
N LYS A 51 -5.27 -0.68 -7.61
CA LYS A 51 -6.74 -0.49 -7.61
C LYS A 51 -7.27 -0.31 -6.20
N GLY A 52 -7.91 0.83 -5.94
CA GLY A 52 -8.38 1.14 -4.57
C GLY A 52 -9.48 0.20 -4.12
N SER A 53 -10.34 -0.26 -5.02
CA SER A 53 -11.39 -1.25 -4.68
C SER A 53 -10.80 -2.54 -4.10
N ARG A 54 -9.65 -3.00 -4.61
CA ARG A 54 -8.97 -4.19 -4.09
C ARG A 54 -8.29 -3.91 -2.76
N VAL A 55 -7.62 -2.76 -2.64
CA VAL A 55 -7.02 -2.33 -1.38
C VAL A 55 -8.06 -2.28 -0.26
N ILE A 56 -9.25 -1.73 -0.53
CA ILE A 56 -10.36 -1.67 0.43
C ILE A 56 -10.85 -3.08 0.80
N GLU A 57 -11.00 -3.99 -0.16
CA GLU A 57 -11.35 -5.40 0.11
C GLU A 57 -10.32 -6.07 1.03
N GLU A 58 -9.03 -5.81 0.82
CA GLU A 58 -7.96 -6.36 1.66
C GLU A 58 -7.89 -5.69 3.05
N MET A 59 -8.19 -4.40 3.16
CA MET A 59 -8.30 -3.69 4.44
C MET A 59 -9.46 -4.23 5.30
N ASP A 60 -10.60 -4.55 4.68
CA ASP A 60 -11.77 -5.13 5.36
C ASP A 60 -11.43 -6.46 6.05
N LYS A 61 -10.60 -7.30 5.42
CA LYS A 61 -10.09 -8.57 6.01
C LYS A 61 -9.30 -8.34 7.30
N LEU A 62 -8.75 -7.15 7.50
CA LEU A 62 -7.98 -6.75 8.67
C LEU A 62 -8.78 -5.86 9.65
N ASN A 63 -10.06 -5.62 9.37
CA ASN A 63 -10.92 -4.69 10.11
C ASN A 63 -10.36 -3.25 10.16
N ILE A 64 -9.78 -2.80 9.05
CA ILE A 64 -9.30 -1.42 8.88
C ILE A 64 -10.34 -0.66 8.06
N ASP A 65 -10.94 0.39 8.64
CA ASP A 65 -11.81 1.29 7.90
C ASP A 65 -10.95 2.25 7.06
N PRO A 66 -11.12 2.31 5.71
CA PRO A 66 -10.41 3.27 4.87
C PRO A 66 -10.61 4.73 5.29
N ALA A 67 -11.72 5.06 5.97
CA ALA A 67 -11.98 6.39 6.50
C ALA A 67 -11.04 6.78 7.66
N ASP A 68 -10.43 5.82 8.34
CA ASP A 68 -9.44 6.05 9.39
C ASP A 68 -8.02 6.29 8.84
N ILE A 69 -7.81 6.19 7.52
CA ILE A 69 -6.54 6.55 6.88
C ILE A 69 -6.42 8.07 6.84
N LEU A 70 -5.51 8.62 7.66
CA LEU A 70 -5.29 10.05 7.80
C LEU A 70 -4.41 10.63 6.68
N ALA A 71 -3.48 9.82 6.18
CA ALA A 71 -2.57 10.21 5.11
C ALA A 71 -2.04 9.01 4.34
N VAL A 72 -1.76 9.23 3.05
CA VAL A 72 -1.05 8.28 2.18
C VAL A 72 0.27 8.91 1.76
N VAL A 73 1.38 8.19 1.98
CA VAL A 73 2.72 8.57 1.55
C VAL A 73 3.14 7.65 0.42
N LEU A 74 3.34 8.19 -0.77
CA LEU A 74 3.80 7.41 -1.92
C LEU A 74 5.32 7.26 -1.91
N THR A 75 5.81 6.07 -2.22
CA THR A 75 7.23 5.85 -2.51
C THR A 75 7.63 6.50 -3.84
N HIS A 76 6.73 6.45 -4.83
CA HIS A 76 6.84 7.08 -6.14
C HIS A 76 5.43 7.18 -6.79
N SER A 77 5.31 7.84 -7.93
CA SER A 77 4.03 8.19 -8.55
C SER A 77 3.60 7.29 -9.71
N ASP A 78 4.21 6.12 -9.87
CA ASP A 78 3.80 5.19 -10.92
C ASP A 78 2.47 4.53 -10.54
N LEU A 79 1.68 4.19 -11.57
CA LEU A 79 0.28 3.78 -11.41
C LEU A 79 0.11 2.56 -10.51
N ASP A 80 1.11 1.69 -10.45
CA ASP A 80 1.11 0.50 -9.62
C ASP A 80 1.22 0.80 -8.12
N HIS A 81 1.62 2.01 -7.74
CA HIS A 81 1.67 2.47 -6.35
C HIS A 81 0.70 3.63 -6.06
N SER A 82 0.29 4.42 -7.06
CA SER A 82 -0.64 5.54 -6.88
C SER A 82 -2.07 5.26 -7.35
N GLY A 83 -2.34 4.11 -7.96
CA GLY A 83 -3.61 3.79 -8.62
C GLY A 83 -4.81 3.80 -7.69
N GLY A 84 -4.65 3.38 -6.42
CA GLY A 84 -5.75 3.40 -5.45
C GLY A 84 -6.16 4.77 -4.93
N LEU A 85 -5.43 5.85 -5.25
CA LEU A 85 -5.81 7.22 -4.87
C LEU A 85 -7.04 7.76 -5.63
N ASP A 86 -7.36 7.18 -6.80
CA ASP A 86 -8.52 7.57 -7.62
C ASP A 86 -9.83 6.90 -7.14
N ASP A 87 -9.71 5.90 -6.26
CA ASP A 87 -10.74 4.91 -5.96
C ASP A 87 -11.18 4.96 -4.48
N SER A 88 -11.55 6.13 -3.95
CA SER A 88 -12.19 6.34 -2.63
C SER A 88 -11.34 6.31 -1.35
N ILE A 89 -10.00 6.20 -1.44
CA ILE A 89 -9.11 6.42 -0.28
C ILE A 89 -8.98 7.94 -0.02
N PRO A 90 -9.12 8.43 1.23
CA PRO A 90 -8.96 9.84 1.54
C PRO A 90 -7.59 10.39 1.09
N ASN A 91 -7.63 11.42 0.24
CA ASN A 91 -6.43 12.02 -0.34
C ASN A 91 -5.85 13.10 0.59
N PHE A 92 -4.80 12.76 1.34
CA PHE A 92 -3.89 13.79 1.88
C PHE A 92 -2.75 13.99 0.88
N ARG A 93 -2.71 15.15 0.21
CA ARG A 93 -1.64 15.49 -0.75
C ARG A 93 -0.40 15.93 0.02
N PHE A 94 0.68 15.14 -0.04
CA PHE A 94 2.02 15.66 0.19
C PHE A 94 2.41 16.58 -0.97
N GLU A 95 2.66 17.85 -0.70
CA GLU A 95 3.26 18.77 -1.66
C GLU A 95 4.74 18.41 -1.82
N ASP A 96 5.17 18.12 -3.05
CA ASP A 96 6.58 17.85 -3.35
C ASP A 96 7.42 19.12 -3.11
N HIS A 97 8.13 19.16 -1.98
CA HIS A 97 9.03 20.27 -1.64
C HIS A 97 10.32 20.31 -2.47
N ARG A 98 10.49 19.47 -3.49
CA ARG A 98 11.65 19.52 -4.42
C ARG A 98 11.47 20.49 -5.58
N LYS A 99 10.46 21.38 -5.53
CA LYS A 99 10.42 22.59 -6.34
C LYS A 99 10.78 23.81 -5.49
N ALA A 100 12.08 23.96 -5.23
CA ALA A 100 12.73 25.21 -4.84
C ALA A 100 14.00 25.37 -5.66
#